data_AF-A0A2G5IDA1-F1
#
_entry.id   AF-A0A2G5IDA1-F1
#
_cell.length_a   1.000
_cell.length_b   1.000
_cell.length_c   1.000
_cell.angle_alpha   90.00
_cell.angle_beta   90.00
_cell.angle_gamma   90.00
#
_symmetry.space_group_name_H-M   'P 1'
#
loop_
_entity.id
_entity.type
_entity.pdbx_description
1 polymer ?
#
loop_
_entity_poly.entity_id
_entity_poly.type
_entity_poly.pdbx_seq_one_letter_code
_entity_poly.pdbx_strand_id
1 'polypeptide(L)'
;MQEALADPERATSIPVILAVGRIALHEHIYGNRELAHTMHRPAQLRMINMRGGLANLGLPATTIQLIVWLDALMSAETGTTPYFAEVPKQVGIQSYTPQEAIHVTNFSSPHRTAHPGYDNKTASVSRRKRPKT
;
A
#
# COMPACT_ATOMS: atom_id res chain seq x y z
N MET A 1 11.86 -11.44 6.66
CA MET A 1 11.69 -10.59 5.46
C MET A 1 13.02 -10.26 4.82
N GLN A 2 14.01 -9.76 5.56
CA GLN A 2 15.32 -9.39 5.00
C GLN A 2 16.00 -10.51 4.19
N GLU A 3 16.03 -11.74 4.71
CA GLU A 3 16.59 -12.89 3.98
C GLU A 3 15.85 -13.19 2.66
N ALA A 4 14.53 -13.04 2.64
CA ALA A 4 13.72 -13.26 1.44
C ALA A 4 13.89 -12.15 0.40
N LEU A 5 14.26 -10.93 0.82
CA LEU A 5 14.59 -9.84 -0.09
C LEU A 5 16.00 -9.98 -0.69
N ALA A 6 16.91 -10.65 0.04
CA ALA A 6 18.27 -10.93 -0.41
C ALA A 6 18.33 -12.09 -1.42
N ASP A 7 17.30 -12.95 -1.43
CA ASP A 7 17.15 -14.06 -2.38
C ASP A 7 16.28 -13.61 -3.57
N PRO A 8 16.83 -13.49 -4.80
CA PRO A 8 16.09 -13.05 -5.98
C PRO A 8 14.85 -13.90 -6.29
N GLU A 9 14.88 -15.21 -6.00
CA GLU A 9 13.73 -16.10 -6.26
C GLU A 9 12.60 -15.86 -5.26
N ARG A 10 12.95 -15.44 -4.03
CA ARG A 10 11.98 -15.20 -2.95
C ARG A 10 11.58 -13.74 -2.82
N ALA A 11 12.31 -12.82 -3.44
CA ALA A 11 12.08 -11.38 -3.34
C ALA A 11 10.69 -10.96 -3.84
N THR A 12 10.09 -11.74 -4.75
CA THR A 12 8.71 -11.53 -5.25
C THR A 12 7.75 -12.66 -4.83
N SER A 13 8.08 -13.41 -3.79
CA SER A 13 7.19 -14.42 -3.25
C SER A 13 5.92 -13.79 -2.67
N ILE A 14 4.81 -14.53 -2.68
CA ILE A 14 3.51 -14.07 -2.15
C ILE A 14 3.65 -13.51 -0.72
N PRO A 15 4.34 -14.18 0.23
CA PRO A 15 4.51 -13.64 1.58
C PRO A 15 5.20 -12.27 1.60
N VAL A 16 6.21 -12.05 0.76
CA VAL A 16 6.92 -10.75 0.70
C VAL A 16 6.01 -9.68 0.10
N ILE A 17 5.27 -9.99 -0.98
CA ILE A 17 4.30 -9.06 -1.59
C ILE A 17 3.25 -8.60 -0.58
N LEU A 18 2.64 -9.55 0.13
CA LEU A 18 1.63 -9.24 1.15
C LEU A 18 2.21 -8.42 2.30
N ALA A 19 3.44 -8.72 2.71
CA ALA A 19 4.08 -8.02 3.80
C ALA A 19 4.46 -6.58 3.42
N VAL A 20 4.94 -6.33 2.19
CA VAL A 20 5.17 -4.95 1.69
C VAL A 20 3.87 -4.15 1.64
N GLY A 21 2.76 -4.76 1.20
CA GLY A 21 1.44 -4.11 1.24
C GLY A 21 0.97 -3.77 2.65
N ARG A 22 1.22 -4.66 3.62
CA ARG A 22 0.93 -4.38 5.04
C ARG A 22 1.81 -3.27 5.61
N ILE A 23 3.08 -3.19 5.22
CA ILE A 23 3.95 -2.08 5.62
C ILE A 23 3.42 -0.76 5.06
N ALA A 24 3.05 -0.72 3.78
CA ALA A 24 2.46 0.48 3.17
C ALA A 24 1.20 0.93 3.90
N LEU A 25 0.29 0.00 4.23
CA LEU A 25 -0.90 0.30 5.03
C LEU A 25 -0.55 0.84 6.42
N HIS A 26 0.36 0.16 7.12
CA HIS A 26 0.75 0.54 8.47
C HIS A 26 1.35 1.95 8.49
N GLU A 27 2.22 2.27 7.54
CA GLU A 27 2.78 3.61 7.39
C GLU A 27 1.72 4.65 7.03
N HIS A 28 0.74 4.28 6.21
CA HIS A 28 -0.37 5.16 5.84
C HIS A 28 -1.29 5.50 7.03
N ILE A 29 -1.59 4.52 7.89
CA ILE A 29 -2.52 4.71 9.02
C ILE A 29 -1.80 5.21 10.28
N TYR A 30 -0.59 4.73 10.55
CA TYR A 30 0.10 4.87 11.85
C TYR A 30 1.58 5.23 11.72
N GLY A 31 2.07 5.63 10.55
CA GLY A 31 3.49 5.89 10.38
C GLY A 31 3.77 7.07 9.46
N ASN A 32 4.80 6.93 8.64
CA ASN A 32 5.18 7.94 7.67
C ASN A 32 4.37 7.76 6.37
N ARG A 33 3.31 8.55 6.22
CA ARG A 33 2.45 8.53 5.03
C ARG A 33 3.22 8.78 3.74
N GLU A 34 4.24 9.63 3.76
CA GLU A 34 5.07 9.88 2.59
C GLU A 34 5.77 8.58 2.13
N LEU A 35 6.33 7.80 3.05
CA LEU A 35 6.97 6.51 2.72
C LEU A 35 5.98 5.49 2.19
N ALA A 36 4.77 5.45 2.74
CA ALA A 36 3.71 4.57 2.24
C ALA A 36 3.47 4.80 0.74
N HIS A 37 3.39 6.06 0.32
CA HIS A 37 3.02 6.44 -1.05
C HIS A 37 4.21 6.56 -2.01
N THR A 38 5.40 6.91 -1.53
CA THR A 38 6.58 7.10 -2.39
C THR A 38 7.43 5.84 -2.53
N MET A 39 7.37 4.93 -1.55
CA MET A 39 8.22 3.73 -1.52
C MET A 39 7.42 2.43 -1.50
N HIS A 40 6.66 2.16 -0.43
CA HIS A 40 6.16 0.80 -0.21
C HIS A 40 4.94 0.43 -1.08
N ARG A 41 3.98 1.33 -1.27
CA ARG A 41 2.85 1.08 -2.17
C ARG A 41 3.32 0.88 -3.63
N PRO A 42 4.20 1.74 -4.21
CA PRO A 42 4.78 1.48 -5.52
C PRO A 42 5.62 0.20 -5.58
N ALA A 43 6.36 -0.14 -4.52
CA ALA A 43 7.14 -1.38 -4.47
C ALA A 43 6.23 -2.61 -4.55
N GLN A 44 5.13 -2.64 -3.79
CA GLN A 44 4.16 -3.74 -3.86
C GLN A 44 3.60 -3.90 -5.29
N LEU A 45 3.20 -2.80 -5.93
CA LEU A 45 2.71 -2.82 -7.31
C LEU A 45 3.74 -3.44 -8.26
N ARG A 46 5.01 -3.02 -8.18
CA ARG A 46 6.09 -3.56 -9.02
C ARG A 46 6.25 -5.06 -8.83
N MET A 47 6.24 -5.53 -7.58
CA MET A 47 6.37 -6.96 -7.30
C MET A 47 5.17 -7.77 -7.83
N ILE A 48 3.96 -7.21 -7.74
CA ILE A 48 2.75 -7.82 -8.32
C ILE A 48 2.87 -7.88 -9.85
N ASN A 49 3.34 -6.82 -10.50
CA ASN A 49 3.52 -6.77 -11.94
C ASN A 49 4.59 -7.76 -12.43
N MET A 50 5.68 -7.94 -11.68
CA MET A 50 6.69 -8.98 -11.96
C MET A 50 6.12 -10.40 -11.93
N ARG A 51 4.98 -10.59 -11.27
CA ARG A 51 4.26 -11.86 -11.19
C ARG A 51 3.07 -11.94 -12.16
N GLY A 52 3.01 -11.03 -13.14
CA GLY A 52 1.96 -11.01 -14.17
C GLY A 52 0.68 -10.28 -13.73
N GLY A 53 0.69 -9.57 -12.60
CA GLY A 53 -0.48 -8.84 -12.12
C GLY A 53 -1.27 -9.57 -11.04
N LEU A 54 -2.13 -8.84 -10.32
CA LEU A 54 -2.81 -9.33 -9.12
C LEU A 54 -3.73 -10.54 -9.40
N ALA A 55 -4.46 -10.52 -10.52
CA ALA A 55 -5.33 -11.63 -10.92
C ALA A 55 -4.56 -12.94 -11.17
N ASN A 56 -3.26 -12.87 -11.48
CA ASN A 56 -2.42 -14.02 -11.81
C ASN A 56 -1.67 -14.61 -10.60
N LEU A 57 -1.85 -14.06 -9.40
CA LEU A 57 -1.16 -14.55 -8.20
C LEU A 57 -1.75 -15.83 -7.60
N GLY A 58 -2.90 -16.30 -8.07
CA GLY A 58 -3.55 -17.50 -7.54
C GLY A 58 -3.98 -17.38 -6.07
N LEU A 59 -4.27 -16.15 -5.62
CA LEU A 59 -4.65 -15.87 -4.24
C LEU A 59 -6.14 -16.17 -3.99
N PRO A 60 -6.52 -16.55 -2.75
CA PRO A 60 -7.92 -16.63 -2.38
C PRO A 60 -8.63 -15.29 -2.58
N ALA A 61 -9.92 -15.34 -2.96
CA ALA A 61 -10.75 -14.16 -3.23
C ALA A 61 -10.66 -13.10 -2.13
N THR A 62 -10.74 -13.50 -0.86
CA THR A 62 -10.63 -12.59 0.30
C THR A 62 -9.29 -11.86 0.36
N THR A 63 -8.20 -12.51 -0.05
CA THR A 63 -6.87 -11.85 -0.07
C THR A 63 -6.80 -10.81 -1.18
N ILE A 64 -7.37 -11.10 -2.35
CA ILE A 64 -7.47 -10.13 -3.45
C ILE A 64 -8.34 -8.94 -3.01
N GLN A 65 -9.50 -9.19 -2.41
CA GLN A 65 -10.37 -8.14 -1.87
C GLN A 65 -9.64 -7.23 -0.89
N LEU A 66 -8.84 -7.79 0.02
CA LEU A 66 -8.04 -6.99 0.95
C LEU A 66 -7.01 -6.14 0.22
N ILE A 67 -6.25 -6.68 -0.75
CA ILE A 67 -5.28 -5.88 -1.51
C ILE A 67 -5.95 -4.74 -2.25
N VAL A 68 -7.10 -4.99 -2.90
CA VAL A 68 -7.86 -3.96 -3.61
C VAL A 68 -8.39 -2.89 -2.64
N TRP A 69 -8.90 -3.30 -1.47
CA TRP A 69 -9.36 -2.38 -0.43
C TRP A 69 -8.24 -1.46 0.07
N LEU A 70 -7.05 -2.01 0.35
CA LEU A 70 -5.88 -1.24 0.77
C LEU A 70 -5.48 -0.19 -0.27
N ASP A 71 -5.45 -0.60 -1.54
CA ASP A 71 -5.11 0.28 -2.64
C ASP A 71 -6.18 1.37 -2.86
N ALA A 72 -7.47 1.02 -2.75
CA ALA A 72 -8.57 1.98 -2.82
C ALA A 72 -8.52 3.02 -1.69
N LEU A 73 -8.30 2.59 -0.45
CA LEU A 73 -8.12 3.48 0.70
C LEU A 73 -6.98 4.49 0.48
N MET A 74 -5.78 3.97 0.18
CA MET A 74 -4.59 4.81 -0.02
C MET A 74 -4.73 5.76 -1.21
N SER A 75 -5.46 5.34 -2.24
CA SER A 75 -5.76 6.18 -3.42
C SER A 75 -6.72 7.31 -3.08
N ALA A 76 -7.80 6.99 -2.39
CA ALA A 76 -8.84 7.94 -2.01
C ALA A 76 -8.27 9.08 -1.16
N GLU A 77 -7.45 8.75 -0.16
CA GLU A 77 -6.86 9.76 0.73
C GLU A 77 -5.73 10.58 0.10
N THR A 78 -5.20 10.15 -1.05
CA THR A 78 -4.16 10.90 -1.79
C THR A 78 -4.68 11.57 -3.06
N GLY A 79 -5.97 11.40 -3.38
CA GLY A 79 -6.54 11.88 -4.65
C GLY A 79 -5.93 11.20 -5.89
N THR A 80 -5.45 9.96 -5.75
CA THR A 80 -4.88 9.19 -6.87
C THR A 80 -5.86 8.11 -7.34
N THR A 81 -5.62 7.55 -8.53
CA THR A 81 -6.40 6.41 -9.04
C THR A 81 -5.90 5.10 -8.41
N PRO A 82 -6.78 4.19 -7.96
CA PRO A 82 -6.37 2.86 -7.54
C PRO A 82 -5.70 2.07 -8.68
N TYR A 83 -4.57 1.43 -8.37
CA TYR A 83 -3.86 0.54 -9.28
C TYR A 83 -4.68 -0.71 -9.64
N PHE A 84 -5.54 -1.17 -8.72
CA PHE A 84 -6.25 -2.44 -8.87
C PHE A 84 -7.76 -2.30 -9.06
N ALA A 85 -8.23 -1.14 -9.54
CA ALA A 85 -9.66 -0.84 -9.70
C ALA A 85 -10.42 -1.87 -10.57
N GLU A 86 -9.76 -2.41 -11.60
CA GLU A 86 -10.37 -3.36 -12.55
C GLU A 86 -10.29 -4.83 -12.10
N VAL A 87 -9.42 -5.15 -11.13
CA VAL A 87 -9.17 -6.54 -10.70
C VAL A 87 -10.44 -7.21 -10.17
N PRO A 88 -11.29 -6.57 -9.35
CA PRO A 88 -12.52 -7.18 -8.87
C PRO A 88 -13.41 -7.74 -9.98
N LYS A 89 -13.54 -6.99 -11.08
CA LYS A 89 -14.30 -7.40 -12.25
C LYS A 89 -13.63 -8.57 -12.97
N GLN A 90 -12.30 -8.57 -13.08
CA GLN A 90 -11.53 -9.62 -13.75
C GLN A 90 -11.65 -10.98 -13.04
N VAL A 91 -11.70 -10.98 -11.70
CA VAL A 91 -11.75 -12.22 -10.90
C VAL A 91 -13.13 -12.53 -10.30
N GLY A 92 -14.15 -11.75 -10.66
CA GLY A 92 -15.55 -11.99 -10.27
C GLY A 92 -15.82 -11.82 -8.78
N ILE A 93 -15.16 -10.87 -8.11
CA ILE A 93 -15.34 -10.58 -6.67
C ILE A 93 -16.00 -9.22 -6.48
N GLN A 94 -16.79 -9.11 -5.41
CA GLN A 94 -17.24 -7.80 -4.92
C GLN A 94 -16.07 -7.06 -4.29
N SER A 95 -16.01 -5.74 -4.45
CA SER A 95 -15.02 -4.88 -3.81
C SER A 95 -15.68 -3.67 -3.17
N TYR A 96 -14.97 -3.04 -2.24
CA TYR A 96 -15.40 -1.83 -1.56
C TYR A 96 -15.21 -0.62 -2.47
N THR A 97 -16.15 0.32 -2.38
CA THR A 97 -15.96 1.68 -2.88
C THR A 97 -14.87 2.40 -2.06
N PRO A 98 -14.22 3.43 -2.64
CA PRO A 98 -13.30 4.29 -1.90
C PRO A 98 -13.89 4.86 -0.59
N GLN A 99 -15.17 5.22 -0.61
CA GLN A 99 -15.88 5.79 0.54
C GLN A 99 -16.09 4.75 1.64
N GLU A 100 -16.51 3.53 1.28
CA GLU A 100 -16.60 2.42 2.23
C GLU A 100 -15.23 2.09 2.81
N ALA A 101 -14.17 2.16 2.00
CA ALA A 101 -12.81 1.90 2.46
C ALA A 101 -12.38 2.88 3.55
N ILE A 102 -12.56 4.19 3.30
CA ILE A 102 -12.31 5.25 4.29
C ILE A 102 -13.19 5.06 5.54
N HIS A 103 -14.47 4.73 5.35
CA HIS A 103 -15.41 4.55 6.45
C HIS A 103 -14.96 3.43 7.40
N VAL A 104 -14.62 2.25 6.86
CA VAL A 104 -14.11 1.12 7.64
C VAL A 104 -12.86 1.53 8.42
N THR A 105 -11.91 2.21 7.78
CA THR A 105 -10.70 2.68 8.46
C THR A 105 -11.02 3.70 9.56
N ASN A 106 -11.97 4.63 9.35
CA ASN A 106 -12.39 5.61 10.35
C ASN A 106 -13.04 4.94 11.55
N PHE A 107 -13.89 3.95 11.29
CA PHE A 107 -14.55 3.18 12.33
C PHE A 107 -13.55 2.36 13.15
N SER A 108 -12.63 1.65 12.49
CA SER A 108 -11.64 0.79 13.16
C SER A 108 -10.48 1.56 13.81
N SER A 109 -10.24 2.80 13.39
CA SER A 109 -9.10 3.61 13.85
C SER A 109 -9.53 5.08 14.03
N PRO A 110 -10.43 5.37 14.99
CA PRO A 110 -11.09 6.67 15.12
C PRO A 110 -10.13 7.83 15.44
N HIS A 111 -8.96 7.53 16.00
CA HIS A 111 -7.95 8.54 16.36
C HIS A 111 -6.77 8.59 15.38
N ARG A 112 -6.82 7.90 14.23
CA ARG A 112 -5.68 7.85 13.31
C ARG A 112 -5.26 9.22 12.79
N THR A 113 -6.21 10.15 12.66
CA THR A 113 -5.94 11.52 12.20
C THR A 113 -5.15 12.35 13.21
N ALA A 114 -5.05 11.92 14.47
CA ALA A 114 -4.17 12.53 15.47
C ALA A 114 -2.72 11.98 15.41
N HIS A 115 -2.45 10.99 14.54
CA HIS A 115 -1.11 10.47 14.36
C HIS A 115 -0.23 11.52 13.67
N PRO A 116 1.04 11.73 14.08
CA PRO A 116 1.94 12.74 13.48
C PRO A 116 2.10 12.62 11.96
N GLY A 117 1.88 11.43 11.41
CA GLY A 117 1.87 11.21 9.96
C GLY A 117 0.78 11.98 9.20
N TYR A 118 -0.33 12.34 9.86
CA TYR A 118 -1.44 13.12 9.28
C TYR A 118 -1.26 14.63 9.42
N ASP A 119 -0.24 15.07 10.15
CA ASP A 119 0.08 16.50 10.25
C ASP A 119 0.57 16.98 8.88
N ASN A 120 -0.25 17.77 8.18
CA ASN A 120 0.14 18.53 6.98
C ASN A 120 1.20 19.62 7.27
N LYS A 121 2.01 19.46 8.33
CA LYS A 121 3.17 20.32 8.59
C LYS A 121 4.28 19.86 7.67
N THR A 122 4.23 20.37 6.45
CA THR A 122 5.36 20.67 5.56
C THR A 122 6.63 19.88 5.85
N ALA A 123 6.98 19.00 4.92
CA ALA A 123 8.31 18.43 4.72
C ALA A 123 9.42 19.42 5.14
N SER A 124 9.81 19.35 6.41
CA SER A 124 11.05 19.90 6.94
C SER A 124 12.02 18.74 7.13
N VAL A 125 12.10 17.89 6.11
CA VAL A 125 13.27 17.07 5.92
C VAL A 125 14.41 18.03 5.61
N SER A 126 15.12 18.40 6.67
CA SER A 126 16.44 19.00 6.64
C SER A 126 17.23 18.43 5.46
N ARG A 127 17.39 19.24 4.40
CA ARG A 127 18.39 19.00 3.35
C ARG A 127 19.73 18.93 4.07
N ARG A 128 20.21 17.71 4.37
CA ARG A 128 21.63 17.49 4.68
C ARG A 128 22.42 18.06 3.51
N LYS A 129 23.05 19.22 3.72
CA LYS A 129 23.99 19.81 2.79
C LYS A 129 25.06 18.76 2.47
N ARG A 130 25.12 18.31 1.21
CA ARG A 130 26.30 17.60 0.71
C ARG A 130 27.50 18.55 0.83
N PRO A 131 28.67 18.09 1.31
CA PRO A 131 29.88 18.91 1.26
C PRO A 131 30.22 19.19 -0.21
N LYS A 132 30.57 20.44 -0.51
CA LYS A 132 31.18 20.77 -1.80
C LYS A 132 32.58 20.15 -1.82
N THR A 133 32.83 19.26 -2.77
CA THR A 133 34.17 18.92 -3.26
C THR A 133 34.68 20.04 -4.14
#